data_AF-A0A091HC52-F1
#
_entry.id   AF-A0A091HC52-F1
#
_cell.length_a   1.000
_cell.length_b   1.000
_cell.length_c   1.000
_cell.angle_alpha   90.00
_cell.angle_beta   90.00
_cell.angle_gamma   90.00
#
_symmetry.space_group_name_H-M   'P 1'
#
loop_
_entity.id
_entity.type
_entity.pdbx_description
1 polymer ?
#
loop_
_entity_poly.entity_id
_entity_poly.type
_entity_poly.pdbx_seq_one_letter_code
_entity_poly.pdbx_strand_id
1 'polypeptide(L)' 'RKRRVLFSQAQVYELERRFKQQKYLSAPEREHLASMIHLTPTQVKIWFQNHRYKMKRQ' A
#
# COMPACT_ATOMS: atom_id res chain seq x y z
N ARG A 1 -17.29 -14.80 -0.87
CA ARG A 1 -17.16 -13.35 -1.14
C ARG A 1 -16.27 -12.73 -0.05
N LYS A 2 -15.00 -12.38 -0.31
CA LYS A 2 -14.15 -11.76 0.72
C LYS A 2 -14.73 -10.39 1.13
N ARG A 3 -14.85 -10.14 2.43
CA ARG A 3 -15.34 -8.85 2.96
C ARG A 3 -14.35 -7.77 2.56
N ARG A 4 -14.84 -6.70 1.91
CA ARG A 4 -14.01 -5.55 1.56
C ARG A 4 -13.72 -4.78 2.84
N VAL A 5 -12.44 -4.71 3.21
CA VAL A 5 -11.97 -3.91 4.34
C VAL A 5 -11.42 -2.61 3.78
N LEU A 6 -11.86 -1.49 4.34
CA LEU A 6 -11.33 -0.17 4.01
C LEU A 6 -10.14 0.13 4.92
N PHE A 7 -9.13 0.82 4.37
CA PHE A 7 -8.00 1.32 5.15
C PHE A 7 -8.43 2.59 5.89
N SER A 8 -7.90 2.79 7.10
CA SER A 8 -8.07 4.03 7.84
C SER A 8 -7.35 5.19 7.15
N GLN A 9 -7.72 6.43 7.49
CA GLN A 9 -7.07 7.61 6.93
C GLN A 9 -5.56 7.64 7.22
N ALA A 10 -5.15 7.22 8.41
CA ALA A 10 -3.74 7.13 8.79
C ALA A 10 -2.98 6.09 7.94
N GLN A 11 -3.59 4.92 7.69
CA GLN A 11 -3.01 3.91 6.81
C GLN A 11 -2.86 4.42 5.37
N VAL A 12 -3.88 5.10 4.84
CA VAL A 12 -3.82 5.70 3.49
C VAL A 12 -2.73 6.76 3.42
N TYR A 13 -2.65 7.64 4.41
CA TYR A 13 -1.61 8.67 4.48
C TYR A 13 -0.20 8.08 4.42
N GLU A 14 0.09 7.06 5.23
CA GLU A 14 1.43 6.42 5.23
C GLU A 14 1.74 5.70 3.92
N LEU A 15 0.74 5.02 3.33
CA LEU A 15 0.88 4.39 2.01
C LEU A 15 1.21 5.43 0.93
N GLU A 16 0.50 6.56 0.91
CA GLU A 16 0.76 7.67 -0.01
C GLU A 16 2.11 8.32 0.22
N ARG A 17 2.48 8.57 1.49
CA ARG A 17 3.78 9.14 1.88
C ARG A 17 4.92 8.27 1.37
N ARG A 18 4.88 6.96 1.62
CA ARG A 18 5.89 6.02 1.11
C ARG A 18 5.88 5.94 -0.41
N PHE A 19 4.70 5.93 -1.03
CA PHE A 19 4.57 5.85 -2.48
C PHE A 19 5.10 7.10 -3.21
N LYS A 20 5.02 8.29 -2.59
CA LYS A 20 5.66 9.50 -3.12
C LYS A 20 7.18 9.36 -3.18
N GLN A 21 7.77 8.71 -2.17
CA GLN A 21 9.21 8.45 -2.10
C GLN A 21 9.65 7.33 -3.07
N GLN A 22 8.85 6.26 -3.20
CA GLN A 22 9.23 5.08 -3.97
C GLN A 22 8.01 4.36 -4.52
N LYS A 23 7.96 4.16 -5.85
CA LYS A 23 6.81 3.57 -6.54
C LYS A 23 6.77 2.03 -6.46
N TYR A 24 7.88 1.40 -6.11
CA TYR A 24 8.06 -0.06 -6.08
C TYR A 24 8.79 -0.47 -4.81
N LEU A 25 8.16 -1.31 -3.98
CA LEU A 25 8.81 -1.86 -2.78
C LEU A 25 9.37 -3.25 -3.04
N SER A 26 10.55 -3.52 -2.50
CA SER A 26 11.08 -4.88 -2.30
C SER A 26 10.29 -5.63 -1.22
N ALA A 27 10.54 -6.93 -1.07
CA ALA A 27 9.86 -7.74 -0.06
C ALA A 27 10.11 -7.25 1.39
N PRO A 28 11.37 -6.96 1.82
CA PRO A 28 11.63 -6.47 3.17
C PRO A 28 10.99 -5.11 3.46
N GLU A 29 11.06 -4.16 2.52
CA GLU A 29 10.45 -2.83 2.69
C GLU A 29 8.93 -2.92 2.84
N ARG A 30 8.32 -3.84 2.10
CA ARG A 30 6.88 -4.09 2.18
C ARG A 30 6.48 -4.74 3.49
N GLU A 31 7.27 -5.68 4.00
CA GLU A 31 7.05 -6.30 5.32
C GLU A 31 7.17 -5.28 6.44
N HIS A 32 8.21 -4.45 6.38
CA HIS A 32 8.40 -3.37 7.34
C HIS A 32 7.23 -2.38 7.33
N LEU A 33 6.83 -1.86 6.16
CA LEU A 33 5.70 -0.94 6.04
C LEU A 33 4.40 -1.58 6.56
N ALA A 34 4.13 -2.83 6.17
CA ALA A 34 2.95 -3.56 6.59
C ALA A 34 2.87 -3.69 8.12
N SER A 35 3.99 -4.02 8.78
CA SER A 35 4.06 -4.11 10.24
C SER A 35 3.75 -2.77 10.93
N MET A 36 4.29 -1.66 10.41
CA MET A 36 4.10 -0.32 11.00
C MET A 36 2.66 0.17 10.95
N ILE A 37 1.93 -0.15 9.88
CA ILE A 37 0.55 0.36 9.67
C ILE A 37 -0.52 -0.71 9.92
N HIS A 38 -0.14 -1.82 10.56
CA HIS A 38 -1.02 -2.95 10.88
C HIS A 38 -1.79 -3.50 9.67
N LEU A 39 -1.08 -3.68 8.55
CA LEU A 39 -1.58 -4.35 7.35
C LEU A 39 -0.76 -5.61 7.08
N THR A 40 -1.24 -6.44 6.15
CA THR A 40 -0.45 -7.56 5.61
C THR A 40 0.44 -7.09 4.46
N PRO A 41 1.60 -7.73 4.23
CA PRO A 41 2.44 -7.43 3.06
C PRO A 41 1.66 -7.55 1.74
N THR A 42 0.71 -8.48 1.66
CA THR A 42 -0.18 -8.65 0.50
C THR A 42 -1.10 -7.43 0.28
N GLN A 43 -1.69 -6.87 1.33
CA GLN A 43 -2.51 -5.65 1.22
C GLN A 43 -1.69 -4.46 0.74
N VAL A 44 -0.47 -4.29 1.27
CA VAL A 44 0.47 -3.25 0.80
C VAL A 44 0.83 -3.47 -0.67
N LYS A 45 1.15 -4.72 -1.07
CA LYS A 45 1.43 -5.06 -2.48
C LYS A 45 0.28 -4.64 -3.41
N ILE A 46 -0.94 -5.03 -3.07
CA ILE A 46 -2.14 -4.75 -3.87
C ILE A 46 -2.38 -3.24 -3.95
N TRP A 47 -2.23 -2.51 -2.85
CA TRP A 47 -2.39 -1.06 -2.85
C TRP A 47 -1.37 -0.38 -3.77
N PHE A 48 -0.09 -0.75 -3.68
CA PHE A 48 0.96 -0.20 -4.56
C PHE A 48 0.73 -0.54 -6.04
N GLN A 49 0.22 -1.74 -6.34
CA GLN A 49 -0.18 -2.13 -7.70
C GLN A 49 -1.34 -1.26 -8.21
N ASN A 50 -2.40 -1.12 -7.43
CA ASN A 50 -3.58 -0.32 -7.79
C ASN A 50 -3.22 1.16 -7.96
N HIS A 51 -2.36 1.70 -7.10
CA HIS A 51 -1.95 3.10 -7.17
C HIS A 51 -1.14 3.38 -8.44
N ARG A 52 -0.20 2.50 -8.82
CA ARG A 52 0.52 2.61 -10.11
C ARG A 52 -0.42 2.52 -11.31
N TYR A 53 -1.39 1.61 -11.26
CA TYR A 53 -2.38 1.47 -12.33
C TYR A 53 -3.22 2.74 -12.49
N LYS A 54 -3.64 3.35 -11.37
CA LYS A 54 -4.35 4.64 -11.38
C LYS A 54 -3.51 5.75 -12.00
N MET A 55 -2.23 5.87 -11.64
CA MET A 55 -1.32 6.86 -12.25
C MET A 55 -1.12 6.67 -13.75
N LYS A 56 -1.11 5.43 -14.25
CA LYS A 56 -0.94 5.15 -15.69
C LYS A 56 -2.21 5.42 -16.50
N ARG A 57 -3.37 5.35 -15.85
CA ARG A 57 -4.69 5.55 -16.50
C ARG A 57 -5.19 6.99 -16.47
N GLN A 58 -4.57 7.82 -15.64
CA GLN A 58 -4.70 9.27 -15.70
C GLN A 58 -3.68 9.81 -16.70
#